data_AF-X0TJ90-F1
#
_entry.id   AF-X0TJ90-F1
#
_cell.length_a   1.000
_cell.length_b   1.000
_cell.length_c   1.000
_cell.angle_alpha   90.00
_cell.angle_beta   90.00
_cell.angle_gamma   90.00
#
_symmetry.space_group_name_H-M   'P 1'
#
loop_
_entity.id
_entity.type
_entity.pdbx_description
1 polymer ?
#
loop_
_entity_poly.entity_id
_entity_poly.type
_entity_poly.pdbx_seq_one_letter_code
_entity_poly.pdbx_strand_id
1 'polypeptide(L)'
;MQTERSVGGIQQLGPGLSRLLGISAPLVIVLITAVLILERTPRREPVVYGILVGTLVTLTWISARSKGDYKLWALYTGAFALFSIVRSFADETGIATHISDLVTAEKTLAFGSVPTVWLQTHLFDPRQIGWLDRAATYTHWSYFVLPHIFAAYLFLERRHLFERYVLLFVGVLAVGLAMCFIFPAAPPWAASLTGHLDPTYKVVGEVGSELNVNLYQYFDNQIRSSNPVAAMPS
;
A
#
# COMPACT_ATOMS: atom_id res chain seq x y z
N MET A 1 44.42 8.31 -24.06
CA MET A 1 43.94 8.84 -22.77
C MET A 1 42.45 8.53 -22.66
N GLN A 2 42.09 7.37 -22.09
CA GLN A 2 40.72 6.98 -21.79
C GLN A 2 40.47 7.22 -20.31
N THR A 3 39.42 7.98 -20.01
CA THR A 3 38.90 8.22 -18.67
C THR A 3 37.90 7.12 -18.31
N GLU A 4 38.33 6.10 -17.58
CA GLU A 4 37.41 5.22 -16.85
C GLU A 4 37.05 5.88 -15.53
N ARG A 5 35.84 6.48 -15.48
CA ARG A 5 35.23 6.95 -14.24
C ARG A 5 34.44 5.80 -13.60
N SER A 6 34.95 5.34 -12.45
CA SER A 6 34.17 5.01 -11.25
C SER A 6 32.97 4.06 -11.40
N VAL A 7 33.23 2.75 -11.32
CA VAL A 7 32.25 1.71 -10.93
C VAL A 7 32.41 1.35 -9.43
N GLY A 8 32.82 2.31 -8.59
CA GLY A 8 33.20 2.06 -7.19
C GLY A 8 32.07 2.11 -6.16
N GLY A 9 30.83 2.42 -6.55
CA GLY A 9 29.75 2.74 -5.59
C GLY A 9 29.06 1.55 -4.91
N ILE A 10 29.17 0.34 -5.46
CA ILE A 10 28.38 -0.82 -4.99
C ILE A 10 29.21 -1.74 -4.07
N GLN A 11 30.53 -1.53 -3.98
CA GLN A 11 31.45 -2.46 -3.31
C GLN A 11 31.64 -2.21 -1.80
N GLN A 12 30.97 -1.20 -1.22
CA GLN A 12 31.04 -0.89 0.22
C GLN A 12 29.78 -1.27 1.03
N LEU A 13 28.90 -2.12 0.48
CA LEU A 13 27.83 -2.73 1.26
C LEU A 13 28.39 -3.99 1.92
N GLY A 14 28.48 -4.01 3.25
CA GLY A 14 29.08 -5.12 4.01
C GLY A 14 28.48 -6.50 3.63
N PRO A 15 29.24 -7.60 3.82
CA PRO A 15 28.91 -8.92 3.27
C PRO A 15 27.56 -9.51 3.71
N GLY A 16 26.96 -9.00 4.78
CA GLY A 16 25.59 -9.35 5.19
C GLY A 16 24.50 -8.62 4.41
N LEU A 17 24.71 -7.35 4.03
CA LEU A 17 23.71 -6.52 3.36
C LEU A 17 23.54 -6.88 1.89
N SER A 18 24.62 -7.29 1.20
CA SER A 18 24.58 -7.80 -0.18
C SER A 18 23.98 -9.20 -0.29
N ARG A 19 24.21 -10.08 0.70
CA ARG A 19 23.53 -11.39 0.80
C ARG A 19 22.05 -11.25 1.15
N LEU A 20 21.68 -10.30 2.01
CA LEU A 20 20.28 -10.03 2.37
C LEU A 20 19.50 -9.38 1.23
N LEU A 21 20.05 -8.37 0.55
CA LEU A 21 19.45 -7.80 -0.67
C LEU A 21 19.36 -8.84 -1.80
N GLY A 22 20.34 -9.74 -1.88
CA GLY A 22 20.37 -10.86 -2.83
C GLY A 22 19.39 -11.99 -2.52
N ILE A 23 18.80 -12.07 -1.32
CA ILE A 23 17.78 -13.07 -0.96
C ILE A 23 16.39 -12.42 -0.87
N SER A 24 16.28 -11.22 -0.31
CA SER A 24 15.01 -10.51 -0.16
C SER A 24 14.46 -10.01 -1.50
N ALA A 25 15.31 -9.53 -2.41
CA ALA A 25 14.84 -9.09 -3.73
C ALA A 25 14.30 -10.26 -4.58
N PRO A 26 15.00 -11.40 -4.76
CA PRO A 26 14.42 -12.51 -5.49
C PRO A 26 13.30 -13.20 -4.72
N LEU A 27 13.27 -13.21 -3.38
CA LEU A 27 12.13 -13.76 -2.63
C LEU A 27 10.88 -12.89 -2.79
N VAL A 28 11.02 -11.56 -2.75
CA VAL A 28 9.93 -10.60 -3.01
C VAL A 28 9.48 -10.70 -4.46
N ILE A 29 10.42 -10.77 -5.42
CA ILE A 29 10.10 -10.97 -6.83
C ILE A 29 9.46 -12.34 -7.04
N VAL A 30 9.92 -13.41 -6.39
CA VAL A 30 9.33 -14.76 -6.49
C VAL A 30 7.98 -14.83 -5.78
N LEU A 31 7.75 -14.10 -4.69
CA LEU A 31 6.43 -14.01 -4.05
C LEU A 31 5.45 -13.22 -4.91
N ILE A 32 5.86 -12.06 -5.40
CA ILE A 32 5.07 -11.25 -6.35
C ILE A 32 4.81 -12.06 -7.61
N THR A 33 5.83 -12.71 -8.18
CA THR A 33 5.73 -13.53 -9.38
C THR A 33 4.96 -14.82 -9.14
N ALA A 34 5.06 -15.45 -7.97
CA ALA A 34 4.27 -16.63 -7.62
C ALA A 34 2.80 -16.27 -7.44
N VAL A 35 2.49 -15.14 -6.79
CA VAL A 35 1.14 -14.58 -6.72
C VAL A 35 0.62 -14.31 -8.14
N LEU A 36 1.40 -13.63 -8.99
CA LEU A 36 1.03 -13.35 -10.38
C LEU A 36 0.94 -14.59 -11.29
N ILE A 37 1.69 -15.67 -11.03
CA ILE A 37 1.72 -16.91 -11.85
C ILE A 37 0.67 -17.94 -11.39
N LEU A 38 0.40 -18.05 -10.08
CA LEU A 38 -0.60 -18.97 -9.54
C LEU A 38 -2.04 -18.48 -9.75
N GLU A 39 -2.23 -17.22 -10.15
CA GLU A 39 -3.54 -16.56 -10.27
C GLU A 39 -4.06 -16.51 -11.72
N ARG A 40 -4.29 -17.69 -12.32
CA ARG A 40 -5.18 -17.80 -13.50
C ARG A 40 -6.67 -17.99 -13.14
N THR A 41 -7.02 -17.87 -11.86
CA THR A 41 -8.39 -18.14 -11.38
C THR A 41 -8.88 -17.08 -10.38
N PRO A 42 -9.82 -16.20 -10.79
CA PRO A 42 -10.14 -14.92 -10.13
C PRO A 42 -10.92 -15.00 -8.79
N ARG A 43 -10.96 -16.17 -8.12
CA ARG A 43 -11.83 -16.40 -6.93
C ARG A 43 -11.10 -16.71 -5.62
N ARG A 44 -9.77 -16.85 -5.59
CA ARG A 44 -9.02 -17.31 -4.40
C ARG A 44 -7.95 -16.34 -3.87
N GLU A 45 -7.75 -15.22 -4.53
CA GLU A 45 -6.64 -14.28 -4.34
C GLU A 45 -6.57 -13.63 -2.93
N PRO A 46 -7.67 -13.14 -2.33
CA PRO A 46 -7.64 -12.50 -1.00
C PRO A 46 -7.28 -13.49 0.11
N VAL A 47 -7.68 -14.75 -0.10
CA VAL A 47 -7.37 -15.85 0.80
C VAL A 47 -5.88 -16.19 0.72
N VAL A 48 -5.28 -16.17 -0.47
CA VAL A 48 -3.84 -16.39 -0.64
C VAL A 48 -3.03 -15.28 0.04
N TYR A 49 -3.38 -14.00 -0.16
CA TYR A 49 -2.73 -12.89 0.55
C TYR A 49 -2.87 -13.03 2.07
N GLY A 50 -4.09 -13.29 2.57
CA GLY A 50 -4.35 -13.50 3.99
C GLY A 50 -3.57 -14.67 4.57
N ILE A 51 -3.44 -15.77 3.82
CA ILE A 51 -2.62 -16.93 4.20
C ILE A 51 -1.13 -16.57 4.22
N LEU A 52 -0.63 -15.83 3.23
CA LEU A 52 0.79 -15.47 3.14
C LEU A 52 1.20 -14.54 4.29
N VAL A 53 0.44 -13.46 4.51
CA VAL A 53 0.68 -12.54 5.62
C VAL A 53 0.45 -13.25 6.96
N GLY A 54 -0.63 -14.01 7.08
CA GLY A 54 -0.94 -14.78 8.27
C GLY A 54 0.16 -15.80 8.61
N THR A 55 0.71 -16.48 7.61
CA THR A 55 1.81 -17.43 7.77
C THR A 55 3.10 -16.72 8.12
N LEU A 56 3.43 -15.61 7.48
CA LEU A 56 4.62 -14.81 7.80
C LEU A 56 4.57 -14.34 9.27
N VAL A 57 3.42 -13.81 9.70
CA VAL A 57 3.18 -13.39 11.07
C VAL A 57 3.22 -14.57 12.04
N THR A 58 2.61 -15.71 11.69
CA THR A 58 2.59 -16.90 12.55
C THR A 58 3.99 -17.50 12.72
N LEU A 59 4.75 -17.63 11.64
CA LEU A 59 6.12 -18.16 11.68
C LEU A 59 7.04 -17.26 12.49
N THR A 60 6.92 -15.94 12.33
CA THR A 60 7.68 -14.99 13.15
C THR A 60 7.22 -15.01 14.60
N TRP A 61 5.92 -15.10 14.87
CA TRP A 61 5.36 -15.22 16.22
C TRP A 61 5.81 -16.50 16.94
N ILE A 62 5.85 -17.65 16.25
CA ILE A 62 6.38 -18.91 16.81
C ILE A 62 7.87 -18.79 17.15
N SER A 63 8.64 -18.01 16.38
CA SER A 63 10.06 -17.76 16.64
C SER A 63 10.33 -16.74 17.78
N ALA A 64 9.29 -16.21 18.42
CA ALA A 64 9.41 -15.37 19.59
C ALA A 64 9.97 -16.17 20.78
N ARG A 65 10.90 -15.57 21.54
CA ARG A 65 11.59 -16.24 22.65
C ARG A 65 11.28 -15.63 24.01
N SER A 66 10.62 -14.48 24.04
CA SER A 66 10.33 -13.74 25.26
C SER A 66 8.88 -13.25 25.32
N LYS A 67 8.37 -13.01 26.53
CA LYS A 67 7.05 -12.38 26.73
C LYS A 67 6.94 -11.00 26.08
N GLY A 68 8.06 -10.28 25.94
CA GLY A 68 8.11 -8.97 25.27
C GLY A 68 7.87 -9.09 23.76
N ASP A 69 8.50 -10.07 23.11
CA ASP A 69 8.31 -10.33 21.67
C ASP A 69 6.84 -10.62 21.33
N TYR A 70 6.19 -11.47 22.13
CA TYR A 70 4.77 -11.80 21.93
C TYR A 70 3.86 -10.58 22.08
N LYS A 71 4.15 -9.70 23.04
CA LYS A 71 3.41 -8.45 23.22
C LYS A 71 3.59 -7.50 22.04
N LEU A 72 4.80 -7.36 21.52
CA LEU A 72 5.07 -6.48 20.37
C LEU A 72 4.39 -6.99 19.10
N TRP A 73 4.42 -8.29 18.84
CA TRP A 73 3.67 -8.87 17.72
C TRP A 73 2.17 -8.72 17.88
N ALA A 74 1.63 -8.96 19.09
CA ALA A 74 0.22 -8.76 19.38
C ALA A 74 -0.19 -7.29 19.21
N LEU A 75 0.67 -6.34 19.60
CA LEU A 75 0.44 -4.91 19.38
C LEU A 75 0.44 -4.58 17.89
N TYR A 76 1.41 -5.09 17.12
CA TYR A 76 1.50 -4.88 15.68
C TYR A 76 0.27 -5.41 14.94
N THR A 77 -0.09 -6.68 15.15
CA THR A 77 -1.22 -7.32 14.47
C THR A 77 -2.55 -6.78 14.96
N GLY A 78 -2.68 -6.57 16.27
CA GLY A 78 -3.88 -6.01 16.90
C GLY A 78 -4.16 -4.59 16.44
N ALA A 79 -3.14 -3.73 16.36
CA ALA A 79 -3.29 -2.37 15.86
C ALA A 79 -3.67 -2.34 14.37
N PHE A 80 -3.05 -3.20 13.55
CA PHE A 80 -3.40 -3.31 12.13
C PHE A 80 -4.86 -3.78 11.93
N ALA A 81 -5.28 -4.80 12.68
CA ALA A 81 -6.65 -5.30 12.64
C ALA A 81 -7.65 -4.25 13.14
N LEU A 82 -7.36 -3.61 14.27
CA LEU A 82 -8.19 -2.55 14.84
C LEU A 82 -8.31 -1.38 13.86
N PHE A 83 -7.21 -0.92 13.29
CA PHE A 83 -7.21 0.12 12.25
C PHE A 83 -8.12 -0.28 11.08
N SER A 84 -7.97 -1.51 10.59
CA SER A 84 -8.75 -2.00 9.45
C SER A 84 -10.25 -2.01 9.72
N ILE A 85 -10.65 -2.40 10.94
CA ILE A 85 -12.04 -2.41 11.39
C ILE A 85 -12.54 -0.98 11.63
N VAL A 86 -11.86 -0.17 12.44
CA VAL A 86 -12.36 1.17 12.80
C VAL A 86 -12.44 2.07 11.58
N ARG A 87 -11.46 1.99 10.67
CA ARG A 87 -11.47 2.77 9.43
C ARG A 87 -12.69 2.45 8.56
N SER A 88 -13.23 1.23 8.57
CA SER A 88 -14.42 0.92 7.77
C SER A 88 -15.66 1.70 8.23
N PHE A 89 -15.68 2.19 9.47
CA PHE A 89 -16.79 3.01 10.01
C PHE A 89 -16.58 4.52 9.83
N ALA A 90 -15.48 4.97 9.23
CA ALA A 90 -15.18 6.40 9.16
C ALA A 90 -16.21 7.23 8.34
N ASP A 91 -17.00 6.59 7.48
CA ASP A 91 -18.05 7.23 6.67
C ASP A 91 -19.38 7.36 7.42
N GLU A 92 -19.52 6.73 8.59
CA GLU A 92 -20.74 6.76 9.42
C GLU A 92 -20.73 7.89 10.47
N THR A 93 -19.75 8.78 10.41
CA THR A 93 -19.50 9.83 11.40
C THR A 93 -20.49 10.99 11.32
N GLY A 94 -21.26 11.09 10.24
CA GLY A 94 -22.18 12.21 9.98
C GLY A 94 -21.49 13.52 9.59
N ILE A 95 -20.15 13.52 9.47
CA ILE A 95 -19.37 14.67 9.00
C ILE A 95 -19.47 14.72 7.48
N ALA A 96 -19.82 15.89 6.94
CA ALA A 96 -19.90 16.09 5.50
C ALA A 96 -18.53 15.89 4.84
N THR A 97 -18.48 15.10 3.77
CA THR A 97 -17.26 14.87 3.01
C THR A 97 -16.77 16.17 2.36
N HIS A 98 -15.48 16.46 2.52
CA HIS A 98 -14.80 17.54 1.81
C HIS A 98 -14.51 17.14 0.36
N ILE A 99 -15.20 17.79 -0.58
CA ILE A 99 -15.03 17.60 -2.02
C ILE A 99 -14.58 18.91 -2.67
N SER A 100 -15.45 19.93 -2.66
CA SER A 100 -15.21 21.25 -3.28
C SER A 100 -13.99 21.96 -2.70
N ASP A 101 -13.85 21.92 -1.38
CA ASP A 101 -12.81 22.64 -0.65
C ASP A 101 -11.44 22.03 -0.95
N LEU A 102 -11.38 20.69 -1.03
CA LEU A 102 -10.18 19.95 -1.37
C LEU A 102 -9.77 20.19 -2.82
N VAL A 103 -10.71 20.11 -3.76
CA VAL A 103 -10.44 20.40 -5.19
C VAL A 103 -9.92 21.82 -5.37
N THR A 104 -10.47 22.79 -4.63
CA THR A 104 -10.02 24.18 -4.69
C THR A 104 -8.61 24.32 -4.09
N ALA A 105 -8.34 23.67 -2.96
CA ALA A 105 -7.01 23.63 -2.36
C ALA A 105 -5.97 23.00 -3.31
N GLU A 106 -6.28 21.89 -3.97
CA GLU A 106 -5.39 21.26 -4.94
C GLU A 106 -5.13 22.15 -6.14
N LYS A 107 -6.17 22.78 -6.71
CA LYS A 107 -6.03 23.74 -7.80
C LYS A 107 -5.14 24.91 -7.40
N THR A 108 -5.33 25.48 -6.22
CA THR A 108 -4.50 26.61 -5.77
C THR A 108 -3.03 26.22 -5.57
N LEU A 109 -2.76 25.03 -5.02
CA LEU A 109 -1.41 24.52 -4.82
C LEU A 109 -0.71 24.17 -6.15
N ALA A 110 -1.46 23.67 -7.13
CA ALA A 110 -0.95 23.25 -8.44
C ALA A 110 -1.31 24.23 -9.57
N PHE A 111 -1.31 25.53 -9.25
CA PHE A 111 -1.37 26.65 -10.21
C PHE A 111 -2.56 26.59 -11.20
N GLY A 112 -3.74 26.24 -10.70
CA GLY A 112 -5.01 26.21 -11.44
C GLY A 112 -5.43 24.83 -11.96
N SER A 113 -4.57 23.81 -11.82
CA SER A 113 -4.85 22.44 -12.27
C SER A 113 -4.94 21.47 -11.10
N VAL A 114 -5.70 20.38 -11.26
CA VAL A 114 -5.70 19.27 -10.29
C VAL A 114 -4.68 18.24 -10.76
N PRO A 115 -3.63 17.93 -9.96
CA PRO A 115 -2.53 17.08 -10.40
C PRO A 115 -2.98 15.73 -10.95
N THR A 116 -3.96 15.08 -10.30
CA THR A 116 -4.48 13.78 -10.75
C THR A 116 -5.15 13.86 -12.12
N VAL A 117 -5.95 14.89 -12.37
CA VAL A 117 -6.58 15.12 -13.68
C VAL A 117 -5.51 15.36 -14.73
N TRP A 118 -4.52 16.20 -14.43
CA TRP A 118 -3.41 16.50 -15.33
C TRP A 118 -2.62 15.24 -15.68
N LEU A 119 -2.21 14.46 -14.67
CA LEU A 119 -1.46 13.22 -14.87
C LEU A 119 -2.22 12.23 -15.73
N GLN A 120 -3.51 11.99 -15.44
CA GLN A 120 -4.30 11.03 -16.21
C GLN A 120 -4.57 11.52 -17.64
N THR A 121 -4.79 12.82 -17.85
CA THR A 121 -5.00 13.37 -19.21
C THR A 121 -3.76 13.24 -20.09
N HIS A 122 -2.55 13.29 -19.50
CA HIS A 122 -1.30 13.32 -20.26
C HIS A 122 -0.55 11.98 -20.30
N LEU A 123 -0.72 11.13 -19.28
CA LEU A 123 0.11 9.93 -19.08
C LEU A 123 -0.69 8.62 -19.02
N PHE A 124 -2.03 8.68 -18.94
CA PHE A 124 -2.88 7.50 -18.85
C PHE A 124 -3.79 7.39 -20.09
N ASP A 125 -3.82 6.21 -20.72
CA ASP A 125 -4.80 5.87 -21.75
C ASP A 125 -5.65 4.68 -21.27
N PRO A 126 -6.96 4.89 -21.01
CA PRO A 126 -7.87 3.82 -20.60
C PRO A 126 -7.96 2.65 -21.60
N ARG A 127 -7.60 2.87 -22.88
CA ARG A 127 -7.65 1.83 -23.92
C ARG A 127 -6.35 1.02 -24.00
N GLN A 128 -5.27 1.54 -23.44
CA GLN A 128 -3.95 0.92 -23.52
C GLN A 128 -3.17 1.14 -22.22
N ILE A 129 -3.12 0.11 -21.38
CA ILE A 129 -2.39 0.17 -20.12
C ILE A 129 -0.87 0.16 -20.37
N GLY A 130 -0.25 1.28 -20.04
CA GLY A 130 1.17 1.52 -20.19
C GLY A 130 2.03 0.79 -19.15
N TRP A 131 3.34 0.89 -19.31
CA TRP A 131 4.29 0.39 -18.31
C TRP A 131 4.28 1.23 -17.03
N LEU A 132 4.02 2.55 -17.16
CA LEU A 132 3.95 3.47 -16.03
C LEU A 132 2.77 3.15 -15.11
N ASP A 133 1.61 2.82 -15.69
CA ASP A 133 0.40 2.45 -14.97
C ASP A 133 0.61 1.18 -14.14
N ARG A 134 1.27 0.19 -14.74
CA ARG A 134 1.70 -1.05 -14.08
C ARG A 134 2.70 -0.75 -12.97
N ALA A 135 3.71 0.07 -13.21
CA ALA A 135 4.72 0.42 -12.22
C ALA A 135 4.10 1.17 -11.01
N ALA A 136 3.22 2.12 -11.26
CA ALA A 136 2.48 2.85 -10.22
C ALA A 136 1.57 1.91 -9.42
N THR A 137 0.87 1.01 -10.11
CA THR A 137 0.00 0.00 -9.48
C THR A 137 0.79 -0.98 -8.61
N TYR A 138 1.93 -1.50 -9.09
CA TYR A 138 2.78 -2.38 -8.29
C TYR A 138 3.38 -1.65 -7.08
N THR A 139 3.74 -0.37 -7.24
CA THR A 139 4.18 0.47 -6.13
C THR A 139 3.06 0.60 -5.10
N HIS A 140 1.83 0.84 -5.52
CA HIS A 140 0.66 0.89 -4.65
C HIS A 140 0.43 -0.46 -3.94
N TRP A 141 0.47 -1.59 -4.66
CA TRP A 141 0.29 -2.92 -4.06
C TRP A 141 1.40 -3.30 -3.08
N SER A 142 2.63 -2.80 -3.30
CA SER A 142 3.75 -3.07 -2.41
C SER A 142 3.50 -2.61 -0.97
N TYR A 143 2.67 -1.59 -0.77
CA TYR A 143 2.26 -1.10 0.55
C TYR A 143 1.58 -2.18 1.40
N PHE A 144 0.89 -3.14 0.77
CA PHE A 144 0.23 -4.22 1.50
C PHE A 144 1.22 -5.30 1.94
N VAL A 145 2.34 -5.50 1.23
CA VAL A 145 3.25 -6.63 1.49
C VAL A 145 4.52 -6.19 2.21
N LEU A 146 5.13 -5.10 1.77
CA LEU A 146 6.45 -4.66 2.23
C LEU A 146 6.50 -4.35 3.74
N PRO A 147 5.51 -3.70 4.37
CA PRO A 147 5.56 -3.45 5.81
C PRO A 147 5.61 -4.74 6.64
N HIS A 148 4.94 -5.81 6.20
CA HIS A 148 4.94 -7.10 6.89
C HIS A 148 6.27 -7.83 6.70
N ILE A 149 6.82 -7.82 5.49
CA ILE A 149 8.16 -8.39 5.22
C ILE A 149 9.22 -7.64 6.04
N PHE A 150 9.13 -6.31 6.10
CA PHE A 150 10.07 -5.49 6.85
C PHE A 150 9.94 -5.72 8.36
N ALA A 151 8.72 -5.85 8.89
CA ALA A 151 8.47 -6.24 10.27
C ALA A 151 9.15 -7.57 10.61
N ALA A 152 8.94 -8.59 9.75
CA ALA A 152 9.55 -9.91 9.90
C ALA A 152 11.08 -9.86 9.84
N TYR A 153 11.64 -9.10 8.89
CA TYR A 153 13.08 -8.89 8.77
C TYR A 153 13.68 -8.25 10.02
N LEU A 154 13.09 -7.14 10.49
CA LEU A 154 13.56 -6.47 11.70
C LEU A 154 13.44 -7.38 12.92
N PHE A 155 12.37 -8.15 13.02
CA PHE A 155 12.24 -9.12 14.07
C PHE A 155 13.35 -10.17 14.01
N LEU A 156 13.58 -10.83 12.88
CA LEU A 156 14.56 -11.92 12.79
C LEU A 156 16.01 -11.44 12.94
N GLU A 157 16.36 -10.30 12.33
CA GLU A 157 17.76 -9.87 12.19
C GLU A 157 18.14 -8.71 13.10
N ARG A 158 17.21 -7.79 13.38
CA ARG A 158 17.49 -6.54 14.09
C ARG A 158 16.47 -6.29 15.21
N ARG A 159 16.37 -7.24 16.14
CA ARG A 159 15.41 -7.23 17.26
C ARG A 159 15.28 -5.88 17.97
N HIS A 160 16.39 -5.19 18.20
CA HIS A 160 16.41 -3.87 18.86
C HIS A 160 15.70 -2.76 18.07
N LEU A 161 15.56 -2.90 16.75
CA LEU A 161 14.80 -1.97 15.89
C LEU A 161 13.34 -2.36 15.74
N PHE A 162 12.99 -3.62 15.99
CA PHE A 162 11.63 -4.11 15.83
C PHE A 162 10.64 -3.36 16.72
N GLU A 163 10.98 -3.14 18.00
CA GLU A 163 10.14 -2.36 18.92
C GLU A 163 9.87 -0.95 18.39
N ARG A 164 10.92 -0.23 17.96
CA ARG A 164 10.78 1.12 17.39
C ARG A 164 9.90 1.12 16.14
N TYR A 165 10.08 0.12 15.28
CA TYR A 165 9.26 -0.03 14.09
C TYR A 165 7.79 -0.27 14.42
N VAL A 166 7.48 -1.17 15.36
CA VAL A 166 6.10 -1.43 15.80
C VAL A 166 5.46 -0.14 16.33
N LEU A 167 6.15 0.61 17.19
CA LEU A 167 5.61 1.86 17.74
C LEU A 167 5.37 2.91 16.66
N LEU A 168 6.30 3.08 15.72
CA LEU A 168 6.12 4.00 14.58
C LEU A 168 4.98 3.57 13.68
N PHE A 169 4.88 2.28 13.37
CA PHE A 169 3.82 1.72 12.55
C PHE A 169 2.45 1.97 13.19
N VAL A 170 2.30 1.67 14.49
CA VAL A 170 1.08 1.94 15.25
C VAL A 170 0.77 3.43 15.29
N GLY A 171 1.78 4.28 15.49
CA GLY A 171 1.61 5.73 15.45
C GLY A 171 1.09 6.24 14.12
N VAL A 172 1.65 5.76 13.00
CA VAL A 172 1.20 6.11 11.64
C VAL A 172 -0.24 5.65 11.41
N LEU A 173 -0.60 4.42 11.81
CA LEU A 173 -1.99 3.95 11.72
C LEU A 173 -2.94 4.81 12.55
N ALA A 174 -2.56 5.17 13.78
CA ALA A 174 -3.39 6.01 14.64
C ALA A 174 -3.59 7.42 14.07
N VAL A 175 -2.53 8.04 13.55
CA VAL A 175 -2.61 9.37 12.90
C VAL A 175 -3.46 9.30 11.65
N GLY A 176 -3.24 8.30 10.78
CA GLY A 176 -4.04 8.11 9.57
C GLY A 176 -5.52 7.89 9.89
N LEU A 177 -5.81 7.10 10.94
CA LEU A 177 -7.18 6.89 11.40
C LEU A 177 -7.81 8.20 11.90
N ALA A 178 -7.11 8.95 12.75
CA ALA A 178 -7.60 10.24 13.23
C ALA A 178 -7.90 11.20 12.06
N MET A 179 -7.03 11.25 11.06
CA MET A 179 -7.24 12.05 9.85
C MET A 179 -8.49 11.62 9.07
N CYS A 180 -8.74 10.32 8.92
CA CYS A 180 -9.94 9.79 8.24
C CYS A 180 -11.25 10.27 8.91
N PHE A 181 -11.26 10.39 10.24
CA PHE A 181 -12.44 10.83 10.99
C PHE A 181 -12.56 12.36 11.08
N ILE A 182 -11.45 13.09 11.16
CA ILE A 182 -11.46 14.56 11.27
C ILE A 182 -11.75 15.22 9.91
N PHE A 183 -11.22 14.65 8.84
CA PHE A 183 -11.30 15.23 7.49
C PHE A 183 -11.65 14.14 6.47
N PRO A 184 -12.92 13.71 6.40
CA PRO A 184 -13.37 12.77 5.38
C PRO A 184 -13.25 13.44 4.00
N ALA A 185 -12.38 12.91 3.15
CA ALA A 185 -11.99 13.52 1.89
C ALA A 185 -12.36 12.63 0.71
N ALA A 186 -13.18 13.14 -0.21
CA ALA A 186 -13.54 12.36 -1.39
C ALA A 186 -12.31 12.13 -2.27
N PRO A 187 -12.09 10.90 -2.75
CA PRO A 187 -11.03 10.64 -3.72
C PRO A 187 -11.39 11.26 -5.09
N PRO A 188 -10.39 11.55 -5.95
CA PRO A 188 -10.60 12.26 -7.21
C PRO A 188 -11.64 11.62 -8.14
N TRP A 189 -11.65 10.29 -8.24
CA TRP A 189 -12.64 9.55 -9.04
C TRP A 189 -14.08 9.74 -8.53
N ALA A 190 -14.28 9.85 -7.22
CA ALA A 190 -15.61 10.11 -6.65
C ALA A 190 -16.04 11.57 -6.86
N ALA A 191 -15.10 12.51 -6.79
CA ALA A 191 -15.33 13.90 -7.13
C ALA A 191 -15.67 14.07 -8.63
N SER A 192 -15.07 13.28 -9.53
CA SER A 192 -15.44 13.25 -10.95
C SER A 192 -16.88 12.75 -11.17
N LEU A 193 -17.32 11.71 -10.45
CA LEU A 193 -18.69 11.17 -10.56
C LEU A 193 -19.78 12.17 -10.15
N THR A 194 -19.44 13.09 -9.25
CA THR A 194 -20.35 14.14 -8.77
C THR A 194 -20.23 15.45 -9.55
N GLY A 195 -19.41 15.48 -10.61
CA GLY A 195 -19.23 16.65 -11.48
C GLY A 195 -18.31 17.74 -10.93
N HIS A 196 -17.57 17.48 -9.83
CA HIS A 196 -16.64 18.45 -9.24
C HIS A 196 -15.26 18.47 -9.93
N LEU A 197 -14.94 17.42 -10.69
CA LEU A 197 -13.71 17.25 -11.46
C LEU A 197 -14.00 16.70 -12.86
N ASP A 198 -13.07 16.93 -13.78
CA ASP A 198 -13.05 16.21 -15.06
C ASP A 198 -12.94 14.70 -14.82
N PRO A 199 -13.37 13.85 -15.77
CA PRO A 199 -13.36 12.40 -15.61
C PRO A 199 -11.97 11.85 -15.22
N THR A 200 -11.92 11.07 -14.14
CA THR A 200 -10.72 10.36 -13.70
C THR A 200 -11.02 8.89 -13.47
N TYR A 201 -10.00 8.05 -13.66
CA TYR A 201 -10.04 6.61 -13.56
C TYR A 201 -9.36 6.12 -12.28
N LYS A 202 -9.84 4.98 -11.77
CA LYS A 202 -9.14 4.20 -10.76
C LYS A 202 -8.09 3.31 -11.46
N VAL A 203 -6.93 3.87 -11.79
CA VAL A 203 -5.87 3.18 -12.57
C VAL A 203 -5.52 1.80 -11.99
N VAL A 204 -5.44 1.66 -10.67
CA VAL A 204 -5.17 0.38 -10.00
C VAL A 204 -6.23 -0.69 -10.29
N GLY A 205 -7.49 -0.28 -10.42
CA GLY A 205 -8.59 -1.15 -10.82
C GLY A 205 -8.50 -1.58 -12.27
N GLU A 206 -8.16 -0.65 -13.17
CA GLU A 206 -7.96 -0.93 -14.60
C GLU A 206 -6.82 -1.93 -14.81
N VAL A 207 -5.66 -1.70 -14.20
CA VAL A 207 -4.48 -2.59 -14.26
C VAL A 207 -4.79 -3.97 -13.67
N GLY A 208 -5.48 -4.01 -12.52
CA GLY A 208 -5.92 -5.27 -11.92
C GLY A 208 -6.83 -6.08 -12.85
N SER A 209 -7.76 -5.40 -13.53
CA SER A 209 -8.68 -6.05 -14.46
C SER A 209 -7.98 -6.64 -15.69
N GLU A 210 -6.97 -5.95 -16.25
CA GLU A 210 -6.15 -6.46 -17.36
C GLU A 210 -5.37 -7.71 -16.95
N LEU A 211 -4.80 -7.70 -15.74
CA LEU A 211 -4.04 -8.83 -15.20
C LEU A 211 -4.92 -9.99 -14.72
N ASN A 212 -6.25 -9.83 -14.77
CA ASN A 212 -7.23 -10.75 -14.18
C ASN A 212 -6.99 -10.98 -12.68
N VAL A 213 -6.38 -10.00 -12.01
CA VAL A 213 -6.12 -9.97 -10.57
C VAL A 213 -7.28 -9.21 -9.93
N ASN A 214 -8.21 -9.96 -9.37
CA ASN A 214 -9.39 -9.45 -8.66
C ASN A 214 -9.08 -9.08 -7.19
N LEU A 215 -7.84 -9.26 -6.71
CA LEU A 215 -7.41 -8.97 -5.35
C LEU A 215 -7.71 -7.53 -4.96
N TYR A 216 -7.40 -6.57 -5.85
CA TYR A 216 -7.68 -5.16 -5.63
C TYR A 216 -9.18 -4.88 -5.63
N GLN A 217 -9.94 -5.39 -6.60
CA GLN A 217 -11.40 -5.21 -6.65
C GLN A 217 -12.11 -5.91 -5.48
N TYR A 218 -11.61 -7.02 -4.97
CA TYR A 218 -12.16 -7.69 -3.79
C TYR A 218 -11.84 -6.93 -2.51
N PHE A 219 -10.61 -6.42 -2.35
CA PHE A 219 -10.30 -5.51 -1.24
C PHE A 219 -11.10 -4.20 -1.35
N ASP A 220 -11.26 -3.62 -2.54
CA ASP A 220 -12.14 -2.47 -2.79
C ASP A 220 -13.60 -2.85 -2.43
N ASN A 221 -14.11 -4.00 -2.85
CA ASN A 221 -15.51 -4.38 -2.63
C ASN A 221 -15.82 -4.94 -1.23
N GLN A 222 -14.87 -5.52 -0.50
CA GLN A 222 -15.10 -6.05 0.86
C GLN A 222 -14.65 -5.08 1.96
N ILE A 223 -13.58 -4.31 1.73
CA ILE A 223 -13.06 -3.36 2.72
C ILE A 223 -13.57 -1.93 2.45
N ARG A 224 -13.99 -1.60 1.21
CA ARG A 224 -14.45 -0.26 0.80
C ARG A 224 -15.94 -0.19 0.43
N SER A 225 -16.69 -1.30 0.34
CA SER A 225 -18.17 -1.24 0.23
C SER A 225 -18.86 -0.68 1.48
N SER A 226 -18.17 -0.65 2.62
CA SER A 226 -18.58 0.10 3.81
C SER A 226 -18.06 1.54 3.84
N ASN A 227 -17.08 1.92 3.01
CA ASN A 227 -16.44 3.23 3.10
C ASN A 227 -15.80 3.74 1.78
N PRO A 228 -16.57 4.33 0.84
CA PRO A 228 -16.02 4.92 -0.38
C PRO A 228 -15.31 6.27 -0.17
N VAL A 229 -15.43 6.95 0.99
CA VAL A 229 -15.11 8.38 1.13
C VAL A 229 -14.06 8.75 2.19
N ALA A 230 -13.62 7.82 3.06
CA ALA A 230 -12.53 8.04 4.02
C ALA A 230 -11.20 7.40 3.62
N ALA A 231 -11.07 6.89 2.40
CA ALA A 231 -9.75 6.60 1.83
C ALA A 231 -9.18 7.91 1.22
N MET A 232 -8.45 8.68 2.04
CA MET A 232 -7.56 9.76 1.57
C MET A 232 -6.69 9.27 0.39
N PRO A 233 -6.33 10.16 -0.57
CA PRO A 233 -6.29 9.87 -2.00
C PRO A 233 -5.33 8.76 -2.43
N SER A 234 -5.75 8.02 -3.46
CA SER A 234 -4.96 7.06 -4.24
C SER A 234 -4.76 7.56 -5.65
#